data_AF-A0A8S1VH40-F1
#
_entry.id   AF-A0A8S1VH40-F1
#
_cell.length_a   1.000
_cell.length_b   1.000
_cell.length_c   1.000
_cell.angle_alpha   90.00
_cell.angle_beta   90.00
_cell.angle_gamma   90.00
#
_symmetry.space_group_name_H-M   'P 1'
#
loop_
_entity.id
_entity.type
_entity.pdbx_description
1 polymer ?
#
loop_
_entity_poly.entity_id
_entity_poly.type
_entity_poly.pdbx_seq_one_letter_code
_entity_poly.pdbx_strand_id
1 'polypeptide(L)'
;MNANNIYPSFEMDSEQRQYIKLKFVILEKDWPYPNFEIVVAYNDPLMFINKELQDRHGGITDIRLYLDAEKQNQLQYIFNKKIGDALSIKGSNSQDTAPIVTIYYDFKNAIKSPVQLF
;
A
#
# COMPACT_ATOMS: atom_id res chain seq x y z
N MET A 1 -3.31 24.57 47.56
CA MET A 1 -2.91 23.49 46.64
C MET A 1 -3.30 23.92 45.23
N ASN A 2 -2.36 24.40 44.42
CA ASN A 2 -2.58 24.75 43.01
C ASN A 2 -1.51 24.02 42.21
N ALA A 3 -1.88 22.93 41.57
CA ALA A 3 -1.02 22.23 40.64
C ALA A 3 -1.09 22.96 39.29
N ASN A 4 -0.12 23.85 39.07
CA ASN A 4 0.20 24.37 37.74
C ASN A 4 0.69 23.19 36.89
N ASN A 5 -0.17 22.66 36.02
CA ASN A 5 0.23 21.75 34.96
C ASN A 5 1.00 22.55 33.91
N ILE A 6 2.29 22.79 34.16
CA ILE A 6 3.26 23.21 33.15
C ILE A 6 3.77 21.93 32.48
N TYR A 7 2.93 21.30 31.66
CA TYR A 7 3.44 20.40 30.65
C TYR A 7 3.45 21.18 29.34
N PRO A 8 4.60 21.33 28.67
CA PRO A 8 4.57 21.77 27.29
C PRO A 8 3.73 20.75 26.53
N SER A 9 2.64 21.20 25.92
CA SER A 9 2.05 20.46 24.83
C SER A 9 3.16 20.27 23.81
N PHE A 10 3.69 19.06 23.73
CA PHE A 10 4.44 18.63 22.57
C PHE A 10 3.44 18.67 21.42
N GLU A 11 3.30 19.84 20.79
CA GLU A 11 2.95 19.92 19.38
C GLU A 11 4.10 19.21 18.68
N MET A 12 4.00 17.88 18.57
CA MET A 12 4.78 17.14 17.59
C MET A 12 4.48 17.83 16.27
N ASP A 13 5.50 18.44 15.68
CA ASP A 13 5.46 19.04 14.35
C ASP A 13 4.55 18.18 13.47
N SER A 14 3.44 18.76 13.06
CA SER A 14 2.55 18.18 12.08
C SER A 14 3.25 18.22 10.73
N GLU A 15 4.29 17.40 10.54
CA GLU A 15 4.52 16.82 9.22
C GLU A 15 3.21 16.11 8.89
N GLN A 16 2.35 16.83 8.19
CA GLN A 16 0.94 16.50 8.02
C GLN A 16 0.89 15.05 7.57
N ARG A 17 0.31 14.17 8.40
CA ARG A 17 0.13 12.76 8.04
C ARG A 17 -0.78 12.74 6.83
N GLN A 18 -0.16 12.67 5.66
CA GLN A 18 -0.85 12.57 4.39
C GLN A 18 -1.18 11.11 4.15
N TYR A 19 -2.39 10.82 3.72
CA TYR A 19 -2.92 9.49 3.49
C TYR A 19 -3.20 9.28 2.01
N ILE A 20 -3.06 8.04 1.58
CA ILE A 20 -3.37 7.55 0.23
C ILE A 20 -4.21 6.28 0.41
N LYS A 21 -5.26 6.13 -0.39
CA LYS A 21 -6.03 4.88 -0.48
C LYS A 21 -5.48 4.06 -1.63
N LEU A 22 -5.06 2.83 -1.36
CA LEU A 22 -4.58 1.91 -2.38
C LEU A 22 -5.63 0.85 -2.62
N LYS A 23 -6.09 0.72 -3.87
CA LYS A 23 -6.99 -0.32 -4.33
C LYS A 23 -6.21 -1.37 -5.10
N PHE A 24 -6.23 -2.61 -4.63
CA PHE A 24 -5.52 -3.72 -5.22
C PHE A 24 -6.43 -4.55 -6.12
N VAL A 25 -5.95 -4.83 -7.34
CA VAL A 25 -6.63 -5.64 -8.35
C VAL A 25 -5.68 -6.69 -8.87
N ILE A 26 -6.05 -7.97 -8.73
CA ILE A 26 -5.27 -9.08 -9.28
C ILE A 26 -5.53 -9.19 -10.79
N LEU A 27 -4.47 -9.34 -11.59
CA LEU A 27 -4.58 -9.50 -13.05
C LEU A 27 -4.80 -10.96 -13.48
N GLU A 28 -4.49 -11.91 -12.60
CA GLU A 28 -4.69 -13.35 -12.82
C GLU A 28 -6.16 -13.71 -12.65
N LYS A 29 -6.84 -14.09 -13.74
CA LYS A 29 -8.28 -14.39 -13.73
C LYS A 29 -8.65 -15.69 -13.02
N ASP A 30 -7.71 -16.62 -12.90
CA ASP A 30 -7.94 -17.94 -12.29
C ASP A 30 -7.80 -17.94 -10.77
N TRP A 31 -7.50 -16.78 -10.18
CA TRP A 31 -7.24 -16.64 -8.75
C TRP A 31 -8.48 -16.11 -8.03
N PRO A 32 -8.96 -16.76 -6.95
CA PRO A 32 -10.23 -16.43 -6.29
C PRO A 32 -10.16 -15.21 -5.37
N TYR A 33 -9.08 -14.42 -5.41
CA TYR A 33 -8.86 -13.35 -4.43
C TYR A 33 -9.65 -12.09 -4.80
N PRO A 34 -10.50 -11.58 -3.89
CA PRO A 34 -11.24 -10.36 -4.15
C PRO A 34 -10.32 -9.14 -4.13
N ASN A 35 -10.67 -8.16 -4.96
CA ASN A 35 -10.11 -6.81 -4.87
C ASN A 35 -10.26 -6.27 -3.44
N PHE A 36 -9.31 -5.46 -3.01
CA PHE A 36 -9.32 -4.91 -1.66
C PHE A 36 -8.70 -3.53 -1.62
N GLU A 37 -8.98 -2.79 -0.55
CA GLU A 37 -8.48 -1.44 -0.35
C GLU A 37 -7.80 -1.33 1.02
N ILE A 38 -6.73 -0.55 1.08
CA ILE A 38 -6.05 -0.17 2.32
C ILE A 38 -5.79 1.33 2.32
N VAL A 39 -5.66 1.90 3.51
CA VAL A 39 -5.20 3.28 3.69
C VAL A 39 -3.77 3.25 4.19
N VAL A 40 -2.88 3.95 3.51
CA VAL A 40 -1.45 4.06 3.87
C VAL A 40 -1.07 5.51 4.08
N ALA A 41 -0.01 5.76 4.85
CA ALA A 41 0.59 7.08 4.91
C ALA A 41 1.46 7.32 3.66
N TYR A 42 1.51 8.58 3.21
CA TYR A 42 2.34 9.03 2.09
C TYR A 42 3.81 8.65 2.30
N ASN A 43 4.28 8.82 3.53
CA ASN A 43 5.67 8.57 3.94
C ASN A 43 5.96 7.10 4.22
N ASP A 44 4.97 6.20 4.16
CA ASP A 44 5.22 4.78 4.36
C ASP A 44 6.16 4.26 3.26
N PRO A 45 7.05 3.32 3.60
CA PRO A 45 7.95 2.72 2.61
C PRO A 45 7.16 1.84 1.64
N LEU A 46 7.55 1.83 0.37
CA LEU A 46 6.93 1.01 -0.66
C LEU A 46 6.95 -0.49 -0.32
N MET A 47 7.93 -0.94 0.46
CA MET A 47 8.00 -2.32 0.98
C MET A 47 6.73 -2.74 1.74
N PHE A 48 6.02 -1.80 2.36
CA PHE A 48 4.77 -2.06 3.07
C PHE A 48 3.72 -2.74 2.17
N ILE A 49 3.59 -2.29 0.92
CA ILE A 49 2.65 -2.88 -0.05
C ILE A 49 2.96 -4.35 -0.32
N ASN A 50 4.26 -4.69 -0.45
CA ASN A 50 4.66 -6.07 -0.69
C ASN A 50 4.35 -6.96 0.51
N LYS A 51 4.58 -6.45 1.72
CA LYS A 51 4.25 -7.16 2.95
C LYS A 51 2.75 -7.42 3.07
N GLU A 52 1.91 -6.42 2.82
CA GLU A 52 0.45 -6.57 2.84
C GLU A 52 -0.03 -7.65 1.86
N LEU A 53 0.52 -7.67 0.64
CA LEU A 53 0.20 -8.70 -0.35
C LEU A 53 0.73 -10.07 0.07
N GLN A 54 1.92 -10.16 0.64
CA GLN A 54 2.47 -11.42 1.17
C GLN A 54 1.62 -11.98 2.31
N ASP A 55 1.25 -11.14 3.28
CA ASP A 55 0.43 -11.54 4.42
C ASP A 55 -0.96 -12.00 3.97
N ARG A 56 -1.52 -11.37 2.93
CA ARG A 56 -2.83 -11.73 2.37
C ARG A 56 -2.83 -13.01 1.52
N HIS A 57 -1.72 -13.29 0.84
CA HIS A 57 -1.62 -14.39 -0.11
C HIS A 57 -0.76 -15.57 0.38
N GLY A 58 -0.29 -15.55 1.62
CA GLY A 58 0.43 -16.67 2.23
C GLY A 58 1.91 -16.76 1.82
N GLY A 59 2.59 -15.62 1.70
CA GLY A 59 4.04 -15.57 1.51
C GLY A 59 4.53 -15.68 0.05
N ILE A 60 3.70 -15.30 -0.92
CA ILE A 60 4.13 -15.27 -2.33
C ILE A 60 5.20 -14.19 -2.49
N THR A 61 6.43 -14.60 -2.81
CA THR A 61 7.59 -13.69 -2.86
C THR A 61 7.76 -12.95 -4.18
N ASP A 62 7.07 -13.42 -5.22
CA ASP A 62 7.32 -13.07 -6.62
C ASP A 62 6.25 -12.11 -7.19
N ILE A 63 5.84 -11.12 -6.40
CA ILE A 63 4.77 -10.18 -6.75
C ILE A 63 5.29 -9.06 -7.65
N ARG A 64 4.63 -8.79 -8.78
CA ARG A 64 4.86 -7.59 -9.58
C ARG A 64 3.68 -6.64 -9.46
N LEU A 65 3.99 -5.35 -9.38
CA LEU A 65 3.00 -4.28 -9.23
C LEU A 65 3.01 -3.40 -10.49
N TYR A 66 1.84 -2.96 -10.90
CA TYR A 66 1.59 -2.15 -12.08
C TYR A 66 0.61 -1.03 -11.76
N LEU A 67 0.73 0.09 -12.47
CA LEU A 67 -0.21 1.23 -12.37
C LEU A 67 -1.32 1.19 -13.43
N ASP A 68 -1.25 0.24 -14.35
CA ASP A 68 -2.24 -0.03 -15.39
C ASP A 68 -2.49 -1.54 -15.53
N ALA A 69 -3.62 -1.88 -16.14
CA ALA A 69 -4.05 -3.26 -16.30
C ALA A 69 -3.31 -3.98 -17.44
N GLU A 70 -2.77 -3.21 -18.39
CA GLU A 70 -2.04 -3.66 -19.57
C GLU A 70 -0.58 -4.05 -19.27
N LYS A 71 -0.14 -3.90 -18.02
CA LYS A 71 1.21 -4.21 -17.52
C LYS A 71 2.31 -3.32 -18.14
N GLN A 72 1.98 -2.12 -18.61
CA GLN A 72 2.93 -1.21 -19.28
C GLN A 72 3.76 -0.38 -18.29
N ASN A 73 3.18 0.01 -17.16
CA ASN A 73 3.82 0.81 -16.11
C ASN A 73 4.06 -0.03 -14.86
N GLN A 74 5.11 -0.84 -14.92
CA GLN A 74 5.54 -1.61 -13.76
C GLN A 74 6.16 -0.68 -12.70
N LEU A 75 5.70 -0.83 -11.45
CA LEU A 75 6.28 -0.13 -10.31
C LEU A 75 7.62 -0.78 -9.97
N GLN A 76 8.71 -0.01 -10.08
CA GLN A 76 10.04 -0.49 -9.69
C GLN A 76 10.16 -0.52 -8.17
N TYR A 77 10.54 -1.67 -7.63
CA TYR A 77 10.75 -1.83 -6.19
C TYR A 77 12.02 -1.11 -5.73
N ILE A 78 11.84 0.12 -5.25
CA ILE A 78 12.81 0.80 -4.41
C ILE A 78 12.24 0.74 -2.99
N PHE A 79 12.63 -0.27 -2.22
CA PHE A 79 12.00 -0.64 -0.94
C PHE A 79 11.85 0.51 0.06
N ASN A 80 12.83 1.42 0.08
CA ASN A 80 12.86 2.56 1.00
C ASN A 80 12.24 3.84 0.42
N LYS A 81 11.75 3.80 -0.84
CA LYS A 81 11.06 4.94 -1.43
C LYS A 81 9.69 5.09 -0.78
N LYS A 82 9.32 6.32 -0.44
CA LYS A 82 8.00 6.66 0.08
C LYS A 82 6.92 6.32 -0.95
N ILE A 83 5.79 5.79 -0.50
CA ILE A 83 4.68 5.40 -1.39
C ILE A 83 4.23 6.58 -2.25
N GLY A 84 4.04 7.76 -1.68
CA GLY A 84 3.62 8.94 -2.43
C GLY A 84 4.58 9.33 -3.56
N ASP A 85 5.90 9.29 -3.28
CA ASP A 85 6.93 9.57 -4.28
C ASP A 85 7.01 8.46 -5.35
N ALA A 86 6.75 7.21 -4.97
CA ALA A 86 6.75 6.07 -5.89
C ALA A 86 5.58 6.14 -6.87
N LEU A 87 4.42 6.58 -6.39
CA LEU A 87 3.18 6.72 -7.15
C LEU A 87 3.03 8.08 -7.83
N SER A 88 3.96 9.02 -7.59
CA SER A 88 3.92 10.40 -8.09
C SER A 88 2.60 11.12 -7.77
N ILE A 89 2.07 10.91 -6.56
CA ILE A 89 0.77 11.44 -6.12
C ILE A 89 0.92 12.22 -4.82
N LYS A 90 0.15 13.31 -4.65
CA LYS A 90 0.03 14.02 -3.37
C LYS A 90 -0.99 13.30 -2.48
N GLY A 91 -0.70 13.09 -1.20
CA GLY A 91 -1.68 12.54 -0.26
C GLY A 91 -2.64 13.60 0.29
N SER A 92 -3.62 13.16 1.07
CA SER A 92 -4.56 14.06 1.78
C SER A 92 -4.34 14.03 3.29
N ASN A 93 -4.58 15.13 3.97
CA ASN A 93 -4.48 15.20 5.43
C ASN A 93 -5.61 14.43 6.17
N SER A 94 -6.61 13.94 5.44
CA SER A 94 -7.67 13.07 5.97
C SER A 94 -7.74 11.77 5.18
N GLN A 95 -8.01 10.66 5.89
CA GLN A 95 -8.24 9.35 5.28
C GLN A 95 -9.52 9.34 4.43
N ASP A 96 -10.55 10.10 4.83
CA ASP A 96 -11.82 10.14 4.11
C ASP A 96 -11.65 10.74 2.71
N THR A 97 -10.83 11.79 2.61
CA THR A 97 -10.53 12.51 1.37
C THR A 97 -9.22 12.07 0.72
N ALA A 98 -8.61 10.97 1.18
CA ALA A 98 -7.40 10.42 0.60
C ALA A 98 -7.62 10.03 -0.88
N PRO A 99 -6.72 10.41 -1.79
CA PRO A 99 -6.83 10.00 -3.17
C PRO A 99 -6.68 8.49 -3.29
N ILE A 100 -7.44 7.91 -4.22
CA ILE A 100 -7.45 6.49 -4.49
C ILE A 100 -6.53 6.20 -5.68
N VAL A 101 -5.57 5.30 -5.49
CA VAL A 101 -4.72 4.78 -6.56
C VAL A 101 -5.01 3.30 -6.72
N THR A 102 -5.24 2.86 -7.96
CA THR A 102 -5.39 1.43 -8.26
C THR A 102 -4.02 0.84 -8.57
N ILE A 103 -3.65 -0.20 -7.85
CA ILE A 103 -2.45 -1.01 -8.05
C ILE A 103 -2.90 -2.36 -8.59
N TYR A 104 -2.45 -2.66 -9.80
CA TYR A 104 -2.63 -3.96 -10.41
C TYR A 104 -1.46 -4.85 -10.04
N TYR A 105 -1.70 -6.14 -9.80
CA TYR A 105 -0.61 -7.05 -9.46
C TYR A 105 -0.78 -8.44 -10.06
N ASP A 106 0.36 -9.09 -10.30
CA ASP A 106 0.46 -10.49 -10.71
C ASP A 106 1.62 -11.19 -9.99
N PHE A 107 1.77 -12.49 -10.25
CA PHE A 107 2.84 -13.31 -9.70
C PHE A 107 3.77 -13.80 -10.82
N LYS A 108 5.08 -13.55 -10.68
CA LYS A 108 6.12 -13.85 -11.69
C LYS A 108 6.20 -15.33 -12.07
N ASN A 109 5.72 -16.23 -11.21
CA ASN A 109 5.45 -17.62 -11.52
C ASN A 109 4.17 -18.00 -10.77
N ALA A 110 3.03 -18.06 -11.46
CA ALA A 110 1.85 -18.75 -10.95
C ALA A 110 2.13 -20.26 -10.92
N ILE A 111 3.06 -20.71 -10.07
CA ILE A 111 2.99 -22.08 -9.54
C ILE A 111 1.64 -22.09 -8.85
N LYS A 112 0.69 -22.83 -9.43
CA LYS A 112 -0.69 -22.95 -8.93
C LYS A 112 -0.65 -22.92 -7.41
N SER A 113 -1.29 -21.92 -6.82
CA SER A 113 -1.37 -21.82 -5.36
C SER A 113 -1.78 -23.19 -4.82
N PRO A 114 -1.15 -23.74 -3.77
CA PRO A 114 -1.59 -24.99 -3.16
C PRO A 114 -3.04 -24.90 -2.65
N VAL A 115 -3.62 -23.70 -2.55
CA VAL A 115 -5.04 -23.46 -2.26
C VAL A 115 -5.95 -23.94 -3.41
N GLN A 116 -5.44 -24.16 -4.63
CA GLN A 116 -6.19 -24.76 -5.74
C GLN A 116 -6.13 -26.31 -5.77
N LEU A 117 -5.53 -26.97 -4.77
CA LEU A 117 -5.43 -28.44 -4.70
C LEU A 117 -6.50 -29.10 -3.82
N PHE A 118 -7.50 -28.36 -3.34
CA PHE A 118 -8.60 -28.91 -2.53
C PHE A 118 -9.96 -28.48 -3.07
#